data_AF-A0A2V6L8T5-F1
#
_entry.id   AF-A0A2V6L8T5-F1
#
_cell.length_a   1.000
_cell.length_b   1.000
_cell.length_c   1.000
_cell.angle_alpha   90.00
_cell.angle_beta   90.00
_cell.angle_gamma   90.00
#
_symmetry.space_group_name_H-M   'P 1'
#
loop_
_entity.id
_entity.type
_entity.pdbx_description
1 polymer ?
#
loop_
_entity_poly.entity_id
_entity_poly.type
_entity_poly.pdbx_seq_one_letter_code
_entity_poly.pdbx_strand_id
1 'polypeptide(L)'
;MGVELPIDHLRDLWPEKFRGARVGALLHPASVSAKLEHTANVLEQHNGDLFRLAAFFGPQHGFHGETQDNMVEWKGYEHPRLGIPIHSLYGDHREPTGE
;
A
#
# COMPACT_ATOMS: atom_id res chain seq x y z
N MET A 1 -3.26 -27.19 6.30
CA MET A 1 -4.34 -26.18 6.18
C MET A 1 -3.63 -24.86 5.93
N GLY A 2 -3.85 -24.23 4.77
CA GLY A 2 -3.21 -22.96 4.43
C GLY A 2 -3.94 -21.80 5.12
N VAL A 3 -3.25 -20.67 5.28
CA VAL A 3 -3.89 -19.41 5.66
C VAL A 3 -4.50 -18.80 4.41
N GLU A 4 -5.75 -18.36 4.48
CA GLU A 4 -6.42 -17.62 3.41
C GLU A 4 -6.52 -16.15 3.84
N LEU A 5 -5.95 -15.24 3.05
CA LEU A 5 -6.04 -13.80 3.28
C LEU A 5 -6.85 -13.15 2.15
N PRO A 6 -7.64 -12.10 2.42
CA PRO A 6 -8.42 -11.42 1.39
C PRO A 6 -7.58 -10.91 0.20
N ILE A 7 -6.32 -10.57 0.44
CA ILE A 7 -5.42 -10.08 -0.61
C ILE A 7 -5.09 -11.16 -1.65
N ASP A 8 -5.12 -12.45 -1.28
CA ASP A 8 -4.92 -13.58 -2.20
C ASP A 8 -6.13 -13.78 -3.15
N HIS A 9 -7.27 -13.19 -2.81
CA HIS A 9 -8.55 -13.33 -3.53
C HIS A 9 -9.08 -11.98 -4.03
N LEU A 10 -8.20 -11.00 -4.24
CA LEU A 10 -8.59 -9.62 -4.49
C LEU A 10 -9.54 -9.47 -5.69
N ARG A 11 -9.32 -10.22 -6.77
CA ARG A 11 -10.18 -10.18 -7.97
C ARG A 11 -11.62 -10.58 -7.69
N ASP A 12 -11.82 -11.60 -6.85
CA ASP A 12 -13.15 -12.14 -6.55
C ASP A 12 -13.88 -11.28 -5.52
N LEU A 13 -13.12 -10.64 -4.63
CA LEU A 13 -13.63 -9.80 -3.55
C LEU A 13 -13.79 -8.32 -3.94
N TRP A 14 -13.18 -7.88 -5.06
CA TRP A 14 -13.22 -6.47 -5.44
C TRP A 14 -14.64 -6.01 -5.73
N PRO A 15 -15.17 -4.97 -5.05
CA PRO A 15 -16.52 -4.53 -5.29
C PRO A 15 -16.67 -3.95 -6.71
N GLU A 16 -17.64 -4.46 -7.47
CA GLU A 16 -17.90 -4.02 -8.86
C GLU A 16 -18.07 -2.50 -8.99
N LYS A 17 -18.73 -1.86 -8.01
CA LYS A 17 -18.90 -0.40 -7.96
C LYS A 17 -17.59 0.40 -7.88
N PHE A 18 -16.48 -0.23 -7.54
CA PHE A 18 -15.16 0.39 -7.45
C PHE A 18 -14.22 -0.03 -8.58
N ARG A 19 -14.69 -0.75 -9.60
CA ARG A 19 -13.86 -1.04 -10.78
C ARG A 19 -13.38 0.24 -11.47
N GLY A 20 -12.09 0.32 -11.76
CA GLY A 20 -11.46 1.48 -12.41
C GLY A 20 -11.32 2.73 -11.53
N ALA A 21 -11.73 2.65 -10.25
CA ALA A 21 -11.58 3.73 -9.28
C ALA A 21 -10.09 4.02 -9.02
N ARG A 22 -9.79 5.26 -8.61
CA ARG A 22 -8.46 5.62 -8.11
C ARG A 22 -8.35 5.13 -6.67
N VAL A 23 -7.31 4.36 -6.37
CA VAL A 23 -7.11 3.73 -5.06
C VAL A 23 -5.77 4.14 -4.48
N GLY A 24 -5.80 4.52 -3.19
CA GLY A 24 -4.62 4.62 -2.35
C GLY A 24 -4.57 3.45 -1.38
N ALA A 25 -3.38 2.92 -1.09
CA ALA A 25 -3.22 1.79 -0.18
C ALA A 25 -2.31 2.14 1.01
N LEU A 26 -2.83 1.97 2.23
CA LEU A 26 -2.09 2.07 3.48
C LEU A 26 -1.47 0.71 3.81
N LEU A 27 -0.16 0.60 3.72
CA LEU A 27 0.57 -0.66 3.92
C LEU A 27 1.71 -0.50 4.93
N HIS A 28 2.08 -1.61 5.56
CA HIS A 28 3.23 -1.73 6.44
C HIS A 28 3.95 -3.06 6.15
N PRO A 29 5.14 -3.33 6.71
CA PRO A 29 5.95 -4.49 6.30
C PRO A 29 5.27 -5.86 6.41
N ALA A 30 4.32 -6.03 7.33
CA ALA A 30 3.57 -7.27 7.48
C ALA A 30 2.29 -7.34 6.63
N SER A 31 2.04 -6.34 5.78
CA SER A 31 1.01 -6.39 4.74
C SER A 31 1.45 -7.34 3.62
N VAL A 32 1.41 -8.64 3.88
CA VAL A 32 1.85 -9.68 2.94
C VAL A 32 0.74 -10.69 2.65
N SER A 33 0.83 -11.33 1.49
CA SER A 33 -0.04 -12.44 1.08
C SER A 33 0.29 -13.74 1.83
N ALA A 34 -0.51 -14.80 1.63
CA ALA A 34 -0.21 -16.11 2.21
C ALA A 34 1.15 -16.70 1.76
N LYS A 35 1.72 -16.17 0.66
CA LYS A 35 3.05 -16.53 0.14
C LYS A 35 4.17 -15.59 0.61
N LEU A 36 3.88 -14.70 1.56
CA LEU A 36 4.79 -13.65 2.04
C LEU A 36 5.19 -12.65 0.94
N GLU A 37 4.36 -12.48 -0.09
CA GLU A 37 4.54 -11.42 -1.09
C GLU A 37 3.96 -10.12 -0.54
N HIS A 38 4.73 -9.02 -0.60
CA HIS A 38 4.24 -7.72 -0.14
C HIS A 38 3.02 -7.28 -0.94
N THR A 39 2.00 -6.79 -0.25
CA THR A 39 0.70 -6.40 -0.83
C THR A 39 0.86 -5.37 -1.95
N ALA A 40 1.88 -4.51 -1.90
CA ALA A 40 2.18 -3.57 -2.98
C ALA A 40 2.36 -4.24 -4.35
N ASN A 41 3.03 -5.40 -4.39
CA ASN A 41 3.26 -6.16 -5.62
C ASN A 41 1.95 -6.80 -6.10
N VAL A 42 1.14 -7.32 -5.18
CA VAL A 42 -0.18 -7.88 -5.51
C VAL A 42 -1.10 -6.79 -6.08
N LEU A 43 -1.13 -5.60 -5.47
CA LEU A 43 -1.94 -4.47 -5.95
C LEU A 43 -1.47 -3.96 -7.31
N GLU A 44 -0.17 -3.96 -7.55
CA GLU A 44 0.39 -3.63 -8.85
C GLU A 44 -0.09 -4.59 -9.95
N GLN A 45 -0.13 -5.90 -9.70
CA GLN A 45 -0.58 -6.89 -10.68
C GLN A 45 -2.02 -6.64 -11.15
N HIS A 46 -2.82 -5.95 -10.33
CA HIS A 46 -4.21 -5.60 -10.62
C HIS A 46 -4.39 -4.14 -11.09
N ASN A 47 -3.32 -3.35 -11.11
CA ASN A 47 -3.35 -1.95 -11.54
C ASN A 47 -3.64 -1.86 -13.06
N GLY A 48 -4.62 -1.04 -13.42
CA GLY A 48 -5.11 -0.91 -14.80
C GLY A 48 -6.20 -1.90 -15.19
N ASP A 49 -6.48 -2.90 -14.35
CA ASP A 49 -7.59 -3.85 -14.54
C ASP A 49 -8.70 -3.61 -13.50
N LEU A 50 -8.43 -3.89 -12.22
CA LEU A 50 -9.44 -3.74 -11.16
C LEU A 50 -9.59 -2.29 -10.73
N PHE A 51 -8.50 -1.53 -10.70
CA PHE A 51 -8.45 -0.15 -10.23
C PHE A 51 -7.25 0.58 -10.84
N ARG A 52 -7.14 1.88 -10.56
CA ARG A 52 -5.95 2.69 -10.85
C ARG A 52 -5.24 3.00 -9.54
N LEU A 53 -4.12 2.34 -9.29
CA LEU A 53 -3.30 2.56 -8.11
C LEU A 53 -2.65 3.94 -8.20
N ALA A 54 -2.96 4.81 -7.25
CA ALA A 54 -2.65 6.23 -7.32
C ALA A 54 -1.67 6.71 -6.23
N ALA A 55 -1.59 6.01 -5.09
CA ALA A 55 -0.68 6.35 -4.00
C ALA A 55 -0.49 5.17 -3.05
N PHE A 56 0.64 5.18 -2.34
CA PHE A 56 0.84 4.39 -1.13
C PHE A 56 0.90 5.29 0.11
N PHE A 57 0.54 4.74 1.25
CA PHE A 57 0.65 5.38 2.55
C PHE A 57 1.38 4.41 3.49
N GLY A 58 2.31 4.91 4.31
CA GLY A 58 3.00 4.11 5.31
C GLY A 58 2.84 4.69 6.73
N PRO A 59 2.73 3.85 7.77
CA PRO A 59 2.62 4.29 9.16
C PRO A 59 4.01 4.59 9.78
N GLN A 60 4.10 4.55 11.12
CA GLN A 60 5.26 4.93 11.92
C GLN A 60 6.61 4.35 11.48
N HIS A 61 6.63 3.06 11.15
CA HIS A 61 7.86 2.36 10.75
C HIS A 61 8.04 2.29 9.24
N GLY A 62 7.31 3.11 8.50
CA GLY A 62 7.39 3.19 7.04
C GLY A 62 6.67 2.09 6.30
N PHE A 63 6.65 2.25 4.98
CA PHE A 63 6.02 1.34 4.03
C PHE A 63 6.76 0.00 3.93
N HIS A 64 8.10 0.03 3.88
CA HIS A 64 8.97 -1.16 3.82
C HIS A 64 9.78 -1.43 5.09
N GLY A 65 9.55 -0.72 6.20
CA GLY A 65 10.31 -0.94 7.43
C GLY A 65 11.66 -0.20 7.44
N GLU A 66 11.80 0.83 6.61
CA GLU A 66 13.07 1.50 6.32
C GLU A 66 13.65 2.23 7.56
N THR A 67 12.82 2.50 8.57
CA THR A 67 13.22 3.11 9.85
C THR A 67 13.11 2.10 11.00
N GLN A 68 14.12 1.25 11.13
CA GLN A 68 14.20 0.24 12.22
C GLN A 68 15.04 0.67 13.44
N ASP A 69 15.71 1.82 13.42
CA ASP A 69 16.46 2.31 14.58
C ASP A 69 16.22 3.82 14.81
N ASN A 70 15.90 4.19 16.04
CA ASN A 70 15.84 5.57 16.60
C ASN A 70 14.63 6.50 16.33
N MET A 71 13.41 6.01 16.07
CA MET A 71 12.22 6.88 15.90
C MET A 71 12.43 8.01 14.87
N VAL A 72 13.18 7.74 13.80
CA VAL A 72 13.38 8.73 12.74
C VAL A 72 12.10 8.83 11.93
N GLU A 73 11.51 10.02 11.91
CA GLU A 73 10.39 10.35 11.02
C GLU A 73 10.87 10.23 9.57
N TRP A 74 10.09 9.54 8.73
CA TRP A 74 10.43 9.37 7.32
C TRP A 74 9.55 10.29 6.47
N LYS A 75 10.14 10.79 5.37
CA LYS A 75 9.44 11.62 4.40
C LYS A 75 8.93 10.76 3.27
N GLY A 76 7.77 11.11 2.75
CA GLY A 76 7.25 10.49 1.55
C GLY A 76 8.20 10.64 0.36
N TYR A 77 8.07 9.74 -0.61
CA TYR A 77 8.89 9.71 -1.81
C TYR A 77 8.09 9.20 -3.01
N GLU A 78 8.63 9.32 -4.22
CA GLU A 78 8.00 8.79 -5.42
C GLU A 78 8.41 7.32 -5.63
N HIS A 79 7.44 6.43 -5.82
CA HIS A 79 7.69 5.02 -6.03
C HIS A 79 8.49 4.83 -7.34
N PRO A 80 9.75 4.33 -7.30
CA PRO A 80 10.71 4.47 -8.39
C PRO A 80 10.27 3.78 -9.69
N ARG A 81 9.49 2.71 -9.59
CA ARG A 81 8.98 1.95 -10.74
C ARG A 81 7.57 2.34 -11.18
N LEU A 82 6.76 2.90 -10.28
CA LEU A 82 5.33 3.17 -10.53
C LEU A 82 5.06 4.65 -10.81
N GLY A 83 5.97 5.55 -10.42
CA GLY A 83 5.78 6.99 -10.56
C GLY A 83 4.61 7.55 -9.73
N ILE A 84 4.21 6.85 -8.67
CA ILE A 84 3.13 7.27 -7.76
C ILE A 84 3.71 7.70 -6.41
N PRO A 85 3.10 8.65 -5.71
CA PRO A 85 3.57 9.08 -4.41
C PRO A 85 3.40 7.98 -3.34
N ILE A 86 4.37 7.91 -2.44
CA ILE A 86 4.33 7.17 -1.19
C ILE A 86 4.33 8.22 -0.07
N HIS A 87 3.23 8.37 0.65
CA HIS A 87 3.10 9.35 1.73
C HIS A 87 3.41 8.71 3.09
N SER A 88 4.13 9.46 3.93
CA SER A 88 4.24 9.13 5.34
C SER A 88 3.03 9.65 6.10
N LEU A 89 2.38 8.76 6.87
CA LEU A 89 1.38 9.12 7.88
C LEU A 89 2.01 9.19 9.29
N TYR A 90 3.32 9.45 9.35
CA TYR A 90 4.03 9.61 10.59
C TYR A 90 5.12 10.69 10.50
N GLY A 91 5.01 11.69 11.37
CA GLY A 91 5.80 12.91 11.35
C GLY A 91 4.88 14.12 11.27
N ASP A 92 5.12 15.01 10.29
CA ASP A 92 4.36 16.25 10.08
C ASP A 92 2.84 16.02 9.94
N HIS A 93 2.44 14.89 9.34
CA HIS A 93 1.04 14.51 9.16
C HIS A 93 0.78 13.10 9.71
N ARG A 94 -0.20 12.98 10.59
CA ARG A 94 -0.66 11.70 11.17
C ARG A 94 -1.96 11.19 10.54
N GLU A 95 -2.55 11.98 9.67
CA GLU A 95 -3.76 11.70 8.89
C GLU A 95 -3.53 12.24 7.47
N PRO A 96 -4.16 11.64 6.43
CA PRO A 96 -4.11 12.17 5.07
C PRO A 96 -4.64 13.61 5.00
N THR A 97 -3.96 14.47 4.26
CA THR A 97 -4.41 15.83 3.94
C THR A 97 -5.31 15.81 2.70
N GLY A 98 -6.03 16.91 2.44
CA GLY A 98 -6.95 17.02 1.28
C GLY A 98 -6.27 17.34 -0.07
N GLU A 99 -4.94 17.35 -0.10
CA GLU A 99 -4.10 17.60 -1.29
C GLU A 99 -4.08 16.39 -2.25
#